data_AF-A0A658NT44-F1
#
_entry.id   AF-A0A658NT44-F1
#
_cell.length_a   1.000
_cell.length_b   1.000
_cell.length_c   1.000
_cell.angle_alpha   90.00
_cell.angle_beta   90.00
_cell.angle_gamma   90.00
#
_symmetry.space_group_name_H-M   'P 1'
#
loop_
_entity.id
_entity.type
_entity.pdbx_description
1 polymer ?
#
loop_
_entity_poly.entity_id
_entity_poly.type
_entity_poly.pdbx_seq_one_letter_code
_entity_poly.pdbx_strand_id
1 'polypeptide(L)'
;GILSQADYRALKEAREFLLRVRSFLHIRAGMAQEILTFDEQVWLAKHLGCTDRPHLLAVEQFMQQYYRHTMGLHAALMRFVERCRRRTLW
;
A
#
# COMPACT_ATOMS: atom_id res chain seq x y z
N GLY A 1 -21.03 -0.31 11.85
CA GLY A 1 -21.08 -0.87 10.49
C GLY A 1 -20.23 -2.14 10.42
N ILE A 2 -20.27 -2.87 9.31
CA ILE A 2 -19.46 -4.10 9.13
C ILE A 2 -17.95 -3.78 9.14
N LEU A 3 -17.57 -2.63 8.60
CA LEU A 3 -16.23 -2.06 8.77
C LEU A 3 -16.18 -1.19 10.04
N SER A 4 -15.11 -1.36 10.83
CA SER A 4 -14.82 -0.43 11.92
C SER A 4 -14.23 0.86 11.35
N GLN A 5 -14.29 1.95 12.13
CA GLN A 5 -13.70 3.22 11.70
C GLN A 5 -12.20 3.11 11.44
N ALA A 6 -11.49 2.29 12.22
CA ALA A 6 -10.07 2.03 12.05
C ALA A 6 -9.79 1.27 10.74
N ASP A 7 -10.58 0.24 10.44
CA ASP A 7 -10.49 -0.52 9.19
C ASP A 7 -10.73 0.39 7.98
N TYR A 8 -11.77 1.24 8.06
CA TYR A 8 -12.09 2.19 7.00
C TYR A 8 -10.94 3.15 6.72
N ARG A 9 -10.32 3.73 7.76
CA ARG A 9 -9.17 4.64 7.61
C ARG A 9 -7.98 3.93 6.97
N ALA A 10 -7.62 2.74 7.46
CA ALA A 10 -6.52 1.95 6.91
C ALA A 10 -6.74 1.62 5.42
N LEU A 11 -7.96 1.22 5.04
CA LEU A 11 -8.31 0.95 3.64
C LEU A 11 -8.22 2.20 2.77
N LYS A 12 -8.70 3.34 3.26
CA LYS A 12 -8.66 4.62 2.53
C LYS A 12 -7.21 5.06 2.28
N GLU A 13 -6.39 5.07 3.33
CA GLU A 13 -4.98 5.45 3.25
C GLU A 13 -4.18 4.50 2.34
N ALA A 14 -4.39 3.18 2.47
CA ALA A 14 -3.75 2.20 1.60
C ALA A 14 -4.15 2.38 0.14
N ARG A 15 -5.45 2.65 -0.14
CA ARG A 15 -5.92 2.92 -1.50
C ARG A 15 -5.28 4.17 -2.09
N GLU A 16 -5.23 5.26 -1.35
CA GLU A 16 -4.60 6.52 -1.80
C GLU A 16 -3.11 6.31 -2.11
N PHE A 17 -2.39 5.63 -1.22
CA PHE A 17 -0.98 5.31 -1.41
C PHE A 17 -0.74 4.42 -2.63
N LEU A 18 -1.45 3.28 -2.74
CA LEU A 18 -1.25 2.32 -3.83
C LEU A 18 -1.64 2.91 -5.19
N LEU A 19 -2.69 3.73 -5.25
CA LEU A 19 -3.04 4.44 -6.48
C LEU A 19 -1.97 5.44 -6.89
N ARG A 20 -1.37 6.15 -5.94
CA ARG A 20 -0.24 7.04 -6.22
C ARG A 20 0.95 6.25 -6.79
N VAL A 21 1.34 5.15 -6.14
CA VAL A 21 2.42 4.27 -6.62
C VAL A 21 2.14 3.79 -8.04
N ARG A 22 0.97 3.22 -8.29
CA ARG A 22 0.58 2.72 -9.61
C ARG A 22 0.58 3.81 -10.68
N SER A 23 0.09 5.00 -10.35
CA SER A 23 0.10 6.14 -11.29
C SER A 23 1.52 6.50 -11.71
N PHE A 24 2.46 6.50 -10.77
CA PHE A 24 3.88 6.75 -11.06
C PHE A 24 4.51 5.65 -11.91
N LEU A 25 4.18 4.37 -11.68
CA LEU A 25 4.63 3.27 -12.54
C LEU A 25 4.15 3.46 -13.98
N HIS A 26 2.88 3.81 -14.17
CA HIS A 26 2.33 4.04 -15.50
C HIS A 26 2.96 5.25 -16.20
N ILE A 27 3.12 6.36 -15.47
CA ILE A 27 3.72 7.59 -16.01
C ILE A 27 5.16 7.31 -16.46
N ARG A 28 5.93 6.56 -15.66
CA ARG A 28 7.32 6.25 -16.00
C ARG A 28 7.44 5.27 -17.17
N ALA A 29 6.60 4.25 -17.20
CA ALA A 29 6.65 3.22 -18.25
C ALA A 29 6.00 3.69 -19.57
N GLY A 30 5.17 4.74 -19.55
CA GLY A 30 4.37 5.17 -20.70
C GLY A 30 3.26 4.19 -21.10
N MET A 31 3.00 3.18 -20.26
CA MET A 31 2.03 2.11 -20.48
C MET A 31 1.51 1.56 -19.16
N ALA A 32 0.52 0.66 -19.21
CA ALA A 32 -0.05 0.00 -18.04
C ALA A 32 0.95 -1.01 -17.40
N GLN A 33 1.99 -0.50 -16.75
CA GLN A 33 2.93 -1.25 -15.94
C GLN A 33 2.38 -1.43 -14.52
N GLU A 34 2.33 -2.68 -14.05
CA GLU A 34 1.81 -3.04 -12.73
C GLU A 34 2.86 -3.73 -11.84
N ILE A 35 4.04 -4.03 -12.40
CA ILE A 35 5.11 -4.73 -11.68
C ILE A 35 6.02 -3.71 -10.99
N LEU A 36 6.11 -3.80 -9.66
CA LEU A 36 7.02 -3.01 -8.83
C LEU A 36 8.40 -3.67 -8.77
N THR A 37 9.16 -3.62 -9.88
CA THR A 37 10.53 -4.15 -9.93
C THR A 37 11.47 -3.38 -9.00
N PHE A 38 12.67 -3.92 -8.72
CA PHE A 38 13.64 -3.20 -7.88
C PHE A 38 13.99 -1.81 -8.44
N ASP A 39 14.19 -1.69 -9.75
CA ASP A 39 14.47 -0.39 -10.39
C ASP A 39 13.31 0.59 -10.23
N GLU A 40 12.06 0.10 -10.32
CA GLU A 40 10.87 0.89 -10.01
C GLU A 40 10.87 1.37 -8.56
N GLN A 41 11.23 0.49 -7.61
CA GLN A 41 11.27 0.83 -6.18
C GLN A 41 12.29 1.95 -5.91
N VAL A 42 13.49 1.86 -6.49
CA VAL A 42 14.54 2.88 -6.33
C VAL A 42 14.12 4.21 -6.95
N TRP A 43 13.51 4.19 -8.14
CA TRP A 43 13.04 5.40 -8.80
C TRP A 43 11.89 6.06 -8.04
N LEU A 44 10.89 5.27 -7.61
CA LEU A 44 9.75 5.72 -6.83
C LEU A 44 10.18 6.32 -5.49
N ALA A 45 11.13 5.71 -4.79
CA ALA A 45 11.63 6.22 -3.52
C ALA A 45 12.13 7.67 -3.66
N LYS A 46 12.91 7.97 -4.72
CA LYS A 46 13.37 9.33 -5.00
C LYS A 46 12.22 10.29 -5.31
N HIS A 47 11.26 9.88 -6.14
CA HIS A 47 10.14 10.73 -6.58
C HIS A 47 9.08 10.95 -5.50
N LEU A 48 9.01 10.05 -4.52
CA LEU A 48 8.15 10.19 -3.34
C LEU A 48 8.86 10.93 -2.20
N GLY A 49 10.07 11.46 -2.43
CA GLY A 49 10.81 12.28 -1.47
C GLY A 49 11.54 11.49 -0.38
N CYS A 50 11.75 10.18 -0.56
CA CYS A 50 12.60 9.41 0.32
C CYS A 50 14.08 9.76 0.04
N THR A 51 14.86 9.91 1.09
CA THR A 51 16.29 10.22 1.03
C THR A 51 17.07 9.23 1.87
N ASP A 52 18.30 8.90 1.45
CA ASP A 52 19.15 7.98 2.17
C ASP A 52 19.52 8.56 3.55
N ARG A 53 19.54 7.68 4.56
CA ARG A 53 19.98 7.98 5.92
C ARG A 53 21.10 7.01 6.30
N PRO A 54 21.95 7.33 7.29
CA PRO A 54 23.13 6.52 7.63
C PRO A 54 22.90 5.01 7.87
N HIS A 55 21.66 4.59 8.14
CA HIS A 55 21.28 3.19 8.37
C HIS A 55 19.97 2.78 7.68
N LEU A 56 19.51 3.57 6.71
CA LEU A 56 18.23 3.31 6.07
C LEU A 56 18.18 3.94 4.68
N LEU A 57 18.19 3.10 3.66
CA LEU A 57 18.14 3.54 2.27
C LEU A 57 16.75 4.13 1.95
N ALA A 58 16.70 5.05 1.00
CA ALA A 58 15.47 5.64 0.51
C ALA A 58 14.50 4.55 0.01
N VAL A 59 15.03 3.53 -0.68
CA VAL A 59 14.24 2.39 -1.19
C VAL A 59 13.65 1.56 -0.05
N GLU A 60 14.38 1.39 1.06
CA GLU A 60 13.88 0.66 2.23
C GLU A 60 12.78 1.45 2.93
N GLN A 61 12.90 2.78 3.03
CA GLN A 61 11.83 3.65 3.57
C GLN A 61 10.55 3.54 2.74
N PHE A 62 10.69 3.55 1.41
CA PHE A 62 9.57 3.36 0.50
C PHE A 62 8.94 1.98 0.68
N MET A 63 9.76 0.92 0.68
CA MET A 63 9.26 -0.45 0.82
C MET A 63 8.61 -0.69 2.19
N GLN A 64 9.11 -0.09 3.27
CA GLN A 64 8.46 -0.13 4.58
C GLN A 64 7.06 0.49 4.56
N GLN A 65 6.86 1.62 3.88
CA GLN A 65 5.54 2.22 3.70
C GLN A 65 4.63 1.32 2.85
N TYR A 66 5.17 0.77 1.76
CA TYR A 66 4.44 -0.15 0.89
C TYR A 66 3.95 -1.39 1.66
N TYR A 67 4.82 -2.03 2.44
CA TYR A 67 4.45 -3.17 3.28
C TYR A 67 3.45 -2.78 4.38
N ARG A 68 3.60 -1.60 5.01
CA ARG A 68 2.65 -1.14 6.02
C ARG A 68 1.24 -1.00 5.46
N HIS A 69 1.08 -0.40 4.28
CA HIS A 69 -0.24 -0.21 3.65
C HIS A 69 -0.84 -1.55 3.19
N THR A 70 -0.05 -2.42 2.56
CA THR A 70 -0.53 -3.74 2.10
C THR A 70 -0.88 -4.68 3.25
N MET A 71 -0.09 -4.70 4.32
CA MET A 71 -0.42 -5.46 5.53
C MET A 71 -1.65 -4.91 6.25
N GLY A 72 -1.78 -3.58 6.31
CA GLY A 72 -2.98 -2.93 6.86
C GLY A 72 -4.25 -3.30 6.09
N LEU A 73 -4.18 -3.30 4.75
CA LEU A 73 -5.24 -3.77 3.86
C LEU A 73 -5.60 -5.25 4.14
N HIS A 74 -4.60 -6.13 4.19
CA HIS A 74 -4.82 -7.56 4.49
C HIS A 74 -5.52 -7.75 5.83
N ALA A 75 -5.03 -7.11 6.90
CA ALA A 75 -5.60 -7.24 8.22
C ALA A 75 -7.05 -6.71 8.29
N ALA A 76 -7.34 -5.59 7.62
CA ALA A 76 -8.69 -5.04 7.53
C ALA A 76 -9.65 -5.99 6.78
N LEU A 77 -9.20 -6.59 5.67
CA LEU A 77 -9.96 -7.58 4.91
C LEU A 77 -10.26 -8.83 5.75
N MET A 78 -9.28 -9.36 6.47
CA MET A 78 -9.49 -10.54 7.32
C MET A 78 -10.51 -10.26 8.43
N ARG A 79 -10.45 -9.09 9.07
CA ARG A 79 -11.47 -8.67 10.06
C ARG A 79 -12.86 -8.49 9.44
N PHE A 80 -12.93 -7.98 8.22
CA PHE A 80 -14.19 -7.84 7.49
C PHE A 80 -14.81 -9.21 7.18
N VAL A 81 -14.04 -10.14 6.63
CA VAL A 81 -14.50 -11.51 6.30
C VAL A 81 -14.98 -12.23 7.56
N GLU A 82 -14.24 -12.14 8.66
CA GLU A 82 -14.62 -12.73 9.94
C GLU A 82 -15.96 -12.17 10.45
N ARG A 83 -16.16 -10.85 10.37
CA ARG A 83 -17.43 -10.22 10.75
C ARG A 83 -18.59 -10.63 9.85
N CYS A 84 -18.36 -10.78 8.54
CA CYS A 84 -19.38 -11.26 7.61
C CYS A 84 -19.78 -12.70 7.93
N ARG A 85 -18.82 -13.61 8.13
CA ARG A 85 -19.07 -15.01 8.46
C ARG A 85 -19.89 -15.19 9.74
N ARG A 86 -19.59 -14.43 10.80
CA ARG A 86 -20.36 -14.47 12.06
C ARG A 86 -21.81 -14.05 11.90
N ARG A 87 -22.11 -13.23 10.90
CA ARG A 87 -23.45 -12.68 10.66
C ARG A 87 -24.31 -13.61 9.80
N THR A 88 -23.71 -14.48 8.99
CA THR A 88 -24.41 -15.45 8.12
C THR A 88 -24.83 -16.75 8.85
N LEU A 89 -24.51 -16.89 10.14
CA LEU A 89 -24.89 -18.06 10.96
C LEU A 89 -26.28 -17.95 11.61
N TRP A 90 -27.17 -17.12 11.06
CA TRP A 90 -28.59 -17.06 11.40
C TRP A 90 -29.42 -16.94 10.13
#